data_AF-A0A0S7ZKY3-F1
#
_entry.id   AF-A0A0S7ZKY3-F1
#
_cell.length_a   1.000
_cell.length_b   1.000
_cell.length_c   1.000
_cell.angle_alpha   90.00
_cell.angle_beta   90.00
_cell.angle_gamma   90.00
#
_symmetry.space_group_name_H-M   'P 1'
#
loop_
_entity.id
_entity.type
_entity.pdbx_description
1 polymer ?
#
loop_
_entity_poly.entity_id
_entity_poly.type
_entity_poly.pdbx_seq_one_letter_code
_entity_poly.pdbx_strand_id
1 'polypeptide(L)'
;MSTQLVESEWIWKDGEFIKWHKATVHILSLAVQFGSSIFEGIRCYRTPKGPAVFRLGDHMRRLRDSCHIYRIDLPYSQEELIAGSQAVIAKNELEECYLRPMVLRGYGAAGMNPVGSPIETYLVCWPWGTYLGEDALEQGVDVCVSSWHRPAPNTYPANAKAAGHYTNPQLMKMEAIANGYTEA
;
A
#
# COMPACT_ATOMS: atom_id res chain seq x y z
N MET A 1 -10.15 -3.49 19.64
CA MET A 1 -10.79 -4.15 18.47
C MET A 1 -9.71 -4.85 17.65
N SER A 2 -10.05 -5.95 16.97
CA SER A 2 -9.09 -6.78 16.22
C SER A 2 -8.32 -5.97 15.17
N THR A 3 -6.99 -6.08 15.15
CA THR A 3 -6.11 -5.55 14.08
C THR A 3 -6.21 -6.35 12.78
N GLN A 4 -7.12 -7.33 12.71
CA GLN A 4 -7.31 -8.15 11.53
C GLN A 4 -8.03 -7.37 10.43
N LEU A 5 -7.55 -7.59 9.21
CA LEU A 5 -8.11 -7.02 8.01
C LEU A 5 -9.54 -7.55 7.80
N VAL A 6 -10.48 -6.65 7.52
CA VAL A 6 -11.85 -7.00 7.12
C VAL A 6 -11.89 -7.09 5.60
N GLU A 7 -12.19 -8.25 5.05
CA GLU A 7 -12.21 -8.44 3.59
C GLU A 7 -13.37 -7.66 2.96
N SER A 8 -13.10 -7.01 1.82
CA SER A 8 -14.15 -6.54 0.91
C SER A 8 -14.45 -7.61 -0.14
N GLU A 9 -15.47 -7.42 -0.98
CA GLU A 9 -15.90 -8.44 -1.93
C GLU A 9 -15.06 -8.42 -3.23
N TRP A 10 -14.71 -7.22 -3.69
CA TRP A 10 -14.10 -6.97 -4.99
C TRP A 10 -12.76 -6.26 -4.88
N ILE A 11 -11.84 -6.67 -5.74
CA ILE A 11 -10.55 -6.01 -5.98
C ILE A 11 -10.50 -5.65 -7.46
N TRP A 12 -9.99 -4.47 -7.77
CA TRP A 12 -9.63 -4.14 -9.15
C TRP A 12 -8.23 -4.68 -9.42
N LYS A 13 -8.07 -5.49 -10.47
CA LYS A 13 -6.80 -6.04 -10.94
C LYS A 13 -6.71 -5.83 -12.45
N ASP A 14 -5.69 -5.10 -12.88
CA ASP A 14 -5.34 -4.90 -14.29
C ASP A 14 -6.53 -4.52 -15.21
N GLY A 15 -7.42 -3.64 -14.74
CA GLY A 15 -8.60 -3.20 -15.51
C GLY A 15 -9.89 -3.94 -15.19
N GLU A 16 -9.81 -5.08 -14.51
CA GLU A 16 -10.96 -5.95 -14.24
C GLU A 16 -11.28 -6.05 -12.75
N PHE A 17 -12.52 -6.46 -12.42
CA PHE A 17 -12.89 -6.75 -11.05
C PHE A 17 -12.81 -8.26 -10.77
N ILE A 18 -12.03 -8.62 -9.77
CA ILE A 18 -11.90 -9.98 -9.27
C ILE A 18 -12.47 -10.08 -7.85
N LYS A 19 -12.89 -11.28 -7.46
CA LYS A 19 -13.25 -11.56 -6.07
C LYS A 19 -12.00 -11.51 -5.18
N TRP A 20 -12.16 -11.06 -3.94
CA TRP A 20 -11.07 -10.94 -2.97
C TRP A 20 -10.14 -12.16 -2.90
N HIS A 21 -10.70 -13.35 -2.69
CA HIS A 21 -9.93 -14.60 -2.58
C HIS A 21 -9.18 -15.00 -3.87
N LYS A 22 -9.49 -14.39 -5.03
CA LYS A 22 -8.78 -14.64 -6.29
C LYS A 22 -7.53 -13.76 -6.44
N ALA A 23 -7.34 -12.75 -5.58
CA ALA A 23 -6.14 -11.92 -5.57
C ALA A 23 -4.96 -12.70 -4.97
N THR A 24 -4.45 -13.65 -5.75
CA THR A 24 -3.33 -14.53 -5.39
C THR A 24 -2.11 -14.18 -6.22
N VAL A 25 -0.92 -14.47 -5.68
CA VAL A 25 0.35 -14.36 -6.40
C VAL A 25 1.15 -15.65 -6.20
N HIS A 26 1.93 -16.04 -7.20
CA HIS A 26 2.82 -17.19 -7.05
C HIS A 26 3.96 -16.85 -6.08
N ILE A 27 4.41 -17.83 -5.28
CA ILE A 27 5.48 -17.63 -4.28
C ILE A 27 6.80 -17.15 -4.92
N LEU A 28 7.04 -17.52 -6.18
CA LEU A 28 8.21 -17.10 -6.96
C LEU A 28 8.02 -15.74 -7.67
N SER A 29 6.98 -15.00 -7.34
CA SER A 29 6.85 -13.59 -7.76
C SER A 29 8.00 -12.76 -7.20
N LEU A 30 8.56 -11.85 -8.01
CA LEU A 30 9.65 -10.98 -7.55
C LEU A 30 9.20 -10.00 -6.45
N ALA A 31 7.91 -9.69 -6.40
CA ALA A 31 7.34 -8.92 -5.30
C ALA A 31 7.46 -9.67 -3.96
N VAL A 32 7.35 -11.00 -3.97
CA VAL A 32 7.50 -11.85 -2.78
C VAL A 32 8.98 -12.09 -2.49
N GLN A 33 9.76 -12.50 -3.49
CA GLN A 33 11.16 -12.89 -3.32
C GLN A 33 12.08 -11.72 -2.98
N PHE A 34 11.83 -10.54 -3.58
CA PHE A 34 12.75 -9.40 -3.53
C PHE A 34 12.09 -8.10 -3.07
N GLY A 35 10.83 -8.14 -2.62
CA GLY A 35 10.10 -6.93 -2.21
C GLY A 35 9.85 -5.94 -3.35
N SER A 36 9.89 -6.42 -4.61
CA SER A 36 9.78 -5.59 -5.83
C SER A 36 8.33 -5.18 -6.12
N SER A 37 7.76 -4.34 -5.24
CA SER A 37 6.47 -3.71 -5.43
C SER A 37 6.43 -2.28 -4.90
N ILE A 38 5.57 -1.47 -5.51
CA ILE A 38 5.31 -0.07 -5.20
C ILE A 38 3.87 0.03 -4.71
N PHE A 39 3.61 0.85 -3.70
CA PHE A 39 2.26 0.96 -3.17
C PHE A 39 1.92 2.34 -2.64
N GLU A 40 0.63 2.57 -2.43
CA GLU A 40 0.10 3.77 -1.79
C GLU A 40 -0.78 3.45 -0.59
N GLY A 41 -0.96 4.46 0.26
CA GLY A 41 -1.87 4.39 1.39
C GLY A 41 -2.78 5.59 1.40
N ILE A 42 -4.07 5.37 1.15
CA ILE A 42 -5.04 6.44 0.87
C ILE A 42 -6.27 6.19 1.72
N ARG A 43 -6.91 7.26 2.23
CA ARG A 43 -8.18 7.16 2.96
C ARG A 43 -9.33 7.76 2.17
N CYS A 44 -10.44 7.04 2.17
CA CYS A 44 -11.76 7.52 1.79
C CYS A 44 -12.56 7.81 3.05
N TYR A 45 -13.20 8.97 3.12
CA TYR A 45 -13.99 9.41 4.26
C TYR A 45 -15.43 9.64 3.87
N ARG A 46 -16.35 9.34 4.78
CA ARG A 46 -17.73 9.81 4.69
C ARG A 46 -17.75 11.33 4.81
N THR A 47 -18.43 12.00 3.88
CA THR A 47 -18.65 13.45 3.93
C THR A 47 -20.12 13.78 3.69
N PRO A 48 -20.58 15.02 3.99
CA PRO A 48 -21.95 15.44 3.66
C PRO A 48 -22.32 15.36 2.18
N LYS A 49 -21.34 15.25 1.28
CA LYS A 49 -21.54 15.12 -0.18
C LYS A 49 -21.39 13.68 -0.68
N GLY A 50 -21.27 12.72 0.24
CA GLY A 50 -20.94 11.32 -0.05
C GLY A 50 -19.46 10.98 0.22
N PRO A 51 -19.05 9.74 -0.07
CA PRO A 51 -17.68 9.28 0.16
C PRO A 51 -16.67 10.07 -0.67
N ALA A 52 -15.58 10.53 -0.05
CA ALA A 52 -14.54 11.31 -0.71
C ALA A 52 -13.14 10.79 -0.39
N VAL A 53 -12.33 10.61 -1.44
CA VAL A 53 -10.95 10.12 -1.33
C VAL A 53 -10.00 11.31 -1.19
N PHE A 54 -9.29 11.39 -0.06
CA PHE A 54 -8.43 12.53 0.22
C PHE A 54 -7.17 12.52 -0.65
N ARG A 55 -6.94 13.61 -1.40
CA ARG A 55 -5.76 13.84 -2.25
C ARG A 55 -5.44 12.71 -3.24
N LEU A 56 -6.48 12.04 -3.77
CA LEU A 56 -6.32 10.87 -4.65
C LEU A 56 -5.35 11.11 -5.83
N GLY A 57 -5.44 12.27 -6.51
CA GLY A 57 -4.54 12.60 -7.61
C GLY A 57 -3.06 12.71 -7.20
N ASP A 58 -2.77 13.27 -6.02
CA ASP A 58 -1.40 13.37 -5.51
C ASP A 58 -0.82 12.00 -5.16
N HIS A 59 -1.63 11.12 -4.58
CA HIS A 59 -1.22 9.74 -4.30
C HIS A 59 -0.93 8.97 -5.59
N MET A 60 -1.78 9.07 -6.61
CA MET A 60 -1.56 8.39 -7.89
C MET A 60 -0.35 8.93 -8.64
N ARG A 61 -0.08 10.23 -8.56
CA ARG A 61 1.18 10.80 -9.05
C ARG A 61 2.39 10.18 -8.35
N ARG A 62 2.39 10.13 -7.01
CA ARG A 62 3.51 9.55 -6.23
C ARG A 62 3.70 8.04 -6.50
N LEU A 63 2.61 7.30 -6.74
CA LEU A 63 2.67 5.90 -7.16
C LEU A 63 3.44 5.77 -8.49
N ARG A 64 3.09 6.60 -9.49
CA ARG A 64 3.77 6.64 -10.79
C ARG A 64 5.23 7.07 -10.68
N ASP A 65 5.51 8.09 -9.88
CA ASP A 65 6.88 8.56 -9.62
C ASP A 65 7.74 7.46 -8.97
N SER A 66 7.17 6.73 -8.02
CA SER A 66 7.83 5.59 -7.36
C SER A 66 8.07 4.44 -8.34
N CYS A 67 7.11 4.13 -9.23
CA CYS A 67 7.31 3.18 -10.33
C CYS A 67 8.43 3.62 -11.27
N HIS A 68 8.47 4.90 -11.63
CA HIS A 68 9.50 5.47 -12.50
C HIS A 68 10.91 5.32 -11.91
N ILE A 69 11.09 5.66 -10.62
CA ILE A 69 12.36 5.49 -9.90
C ILE A 69 12.87 4.04 -10.00
N TYR A 70 11.97 3.07 -9.88
CA TYR A 70 12.29 1.64 -9.95
C TYR A 70 12.27 1.06 -11.36
N ARG A 71 12.09 1.87 -12.41
CA ARG A 71 12.00 1.42 -13.80
C ARG A 71 10.91 0.36 -13.98
N ILE A 72 9.73 0.65 -13.43
CA ILE A 72 8.51 -0.12 -13.66
C ILE A 72 7.69 0.63 -14.71
N ASP A 73 7.52 0.00 -15.86
CA ASP A 73 6.66 0.50 -16.93
C ASP A 73 5.20 0.22 -16.56
N LEU A 74 4.59 1.16 -15.84
CA LEU A 74 3.20 1.06 -15.40
C LEU A 74 2.26 1.29 -16.61
N PRO A 75 1.40 0.32 -16.98
CA PRO A 75 0.57 0.42 -18.18
C PRO A 75 -0.69 1.27 -18.00
N TYR A 76 -0.81 2.01 -16.89
CA TYR A 76 -1.97 2.85 -16.56
C TYR A 76 -1.57 4.31 -16.37
N SER A 77 -2.36 5.19 -16.95
CA SER A 77 -2.33 6.64 -16.70
C SER A 77 -2.77 6.97 -15.28
N GLN A 78 -2.49 8.21 -14.86
CA GLN A 78 -2.94 8.68 -13.54
C GLN A 78 -4.46 8.70 -13.47
N GLU A 79 -5.12 9.10 -14.55
CA GLU A 79 -6.56 9.21 -14.70
C GLU A 79 -7.24 7.83 -14.60
N GLU A 80 -6.68 6.80 -15.24
CA GLU A 80 -7.18 5.42 -15.16
C GLU A 80 -7.07 4.86 -13.73
N LEU A 81 -5.97 5.15 -13.02
CA LEU A 81 -5.79 4.71 -11.63
C LEU A 81 -6.76 5.42 -10.68
N ILE A 82 -7.03 6.72 -10.90
CA ILE A 82 -8.04 7.49 -10.17
C ILE A 82 -9.41 6.86 -10.40
N ALA A 83 -9.79 6.64 -11.66
CA ALA A 83 -11.09 6.07 -12.03
C ALA A 83 -11.26 4.66 -11.46
N GLY A 84 -10.25 3.79 -11.59
CA GLY A 84 -10.27 2.44 -11.03
C GLY A 84 -10.40 2.44 -9.50
N SER A 85 -9.78 3.41 -8.82
CA SER A 85 -9.86 3.55 -7.37
C SER A 85 -11.24 3.95 -6.89
N GLN A 86 -11.87 4.91 -7.57
CA GLN A 86 -13.25 5.30 -7.30
C GLN A 86 -14.21 4.15 -7.59
N ALA A 87 -13.99 3.43 -8.70
CA ALA A 87 -14.82 2.32 -9.11
C ALA A 87 -14.75 1.13 -8.13
N VAL A 88 -13.57 0.78 -7.60
CA VAL A 88 -13.46 -0.32 -6.61
C VAL A 88 -14.09 0.04 -5.27
N ILE A 89 -13.98 1.30 -4.82
CA ILE A 89 -14.66 1.77 -3.61
C ILE A 89 -16.17 1.70 -3.78
N ALA A 90 -16.69 2.24 -4.90
CA ALA A 90 -18.11 2.22 -5.19
C ALA A 90 -18.67 0.80 -5.34
N LYS A 91 -17.93 -0.10 -6.00
CA LYS A 91 -18.34 -1.50 -6.20
C LYS A 91 -18.43 -2.30 -4.90
N ASN A 92 -17.67 -1.91 -3.88
CA ASN A 92 -17.75 -2.51 -2.55
C ASN A 92 -18.70 -1.75 -1.61
N GLU A 93 -19.40 -0.71 -2.11
CA GLU A 93 -20.38 0.07 -1.35
C GLU A 93 -19.82 0.67 -0.05
N LEU A 94 -18.53 1.03 -0.05
CA LEU A 94 -17.84 1.55 1.12
C LEU A 94 -17.98 3.08 1.22
N GLU A 95 -18.50 3.56 2.34
CA GLU A 95 -18.59 5.01 2.61
C GLU A 95 -17.34 5.59 3.28
N GLU A 96 -16.59 4.74 4.00
CA GLU A 96 -15.31 5.05 4.60
C GLU A 96 -14.42 3.81 4.47
N CYS A 97 -13.18 3.99 4.01
CA CYS A 97 -12.26 2.88 3.85
C CYS A 97 -10.81 3.35 3.74
N TYR A 98 -9.91 2.39 3.84
CA TYR A 98 -8.56 2.55 3.36
C TYR A 98 -8.43 1.91 1.99
N LEU A 99 -7.74 2.61 1.09
CA LEU A 99 -7.42 2.21 -0.27
C LEU A 99 -5.90 1.99 -0.38
N ARG A 100 -5.53 0.86 -0.97
CA ARG A 100 -4.17 0.35 -1.15
C ARG A 100 -3.94 0.03 -2.62
N PRO A 101 -3.54 1.02 -3.43
CA PRO A 101 -2.97 0.76 -4.75
C PRO A 101 -1.64 0.03 -4.60
N MET A 102 -1.42 -1.00 -5.41
CA MET A 102 -0.17 -1.76 -5.46
C MET A 102 0.20 -2.07 -6.91
N VAL A 103 1.48 -1.91 -7.24
CA VAL A 103 2.07 -2.26 -8.53
C VAL A 103 3.22 -3.21 -8.25
N LEU A 104 3.20 -4.40 -8.83
CA LEU A 104 4.12 -5.47 -8.48
C LEU A 104 4.74 -6.11 -9.71
N ARG A 105 5.99 -6.55 -9.56
CA ARG A 105 6.63 -7.46 -10.52
C ARG A 105 6.22 -8.88 -10.17
N GLY A 106 5.43 -9.49 -11.05
CA GLY A 106 4.82 -10.79 -10.84
C GLY A 106 5.76 -11.97 -11.08
N TYR A 107 5.17 -13.13 -11.39
CA TYR A 107 5.90 -14.37 -11.64
C TYR A 107 6.41 -14.44 -13.08
N GLY A 108 7.73 -14.48 -13.27
CA GLY A 108 8.33 -14.58 -14.60
C GLY A 108 9.85 -14.76 -14.56
N ALA A 109 10.60 -13.71 -14.20
CA ALA A 109 12.05 -13.81 -14.12
C ALA A 109 12.49 -14.62 -12.90
N ALA A 110 13.58 -15.37 -13.03
CA ALA A 110 14.13 -16.22 -11.96
C ALA A 110 15.25 -15.55 -11.15
N GLY A 111 15.77 -14.41 -11.60
CA GLY A 111 16.94 -13.76 -11.02
C GLY A 111 16.70 -12.29 -10.65
N MET A 112 17.78 -11.61 -10.27
CA MET A 112 17.75 -10.20 -9.86
C MET A 112 17.30 -9.25 -10.97
N ASN A 113 17.55 -9.61 -12.24
CA ASN A 113 17.06 -8.83 -13.37
C ASN A 113 15.56 -9.08 -13.55
N PRO A 114 14.70 -8.07 -13.36
CA PRO A 114 13.26 -8.26 -13.43
C PRO A 114 12.68 -8.42 -14.84
N VAL A 115 13.47 -8.17 -15.88
CA VAL A 115 13.01 -8.19 -17.28
C VAL A 115 12.30 -9.50 -17.61
N GLY A 116 11.11 -9.40 -18.20
CA GLY A 116 10.25 -10.54 -18.52
C GLY A 116 9.23 -10.90 -17.43
N SER A 117 9.32 -10.31 -16.23
CA SER A 117 8.25 -10.44 -15.24
C SER A 117 7.08 -9.52 -15.58
N PRO A 118 5.83 -9.99 -15.48
CA PRO A 118 4.68 -9.13 -15.72
C PRO A 118 4.59 -8.03 -14.66
N ILE A 119 4.03 -6.89 -15.06
CA ILE A 119 3.63 -5.83 -14.13
C ILE A 119 2.15 -6.03 -13.84
N GLU A 120 1.81 -6.25 -12.57
CA GLU A 120 0.44 -6.45 -12.13
C GLU A 120 0.04 -5.27 -11.22
N THR A 121 -1.14 -4.71 -11.45
CA THR A 121 -1.66 -3.54 -10.73
C THR A 121 -2.95 -3.90 -10.02
N TYR A 122 -2.98 -3.64 -8.71
CA TYR A 122 -4.10 -3.92 -7.84
C TYR A 122 -4.58 -2.63 -7.17
N LEU A 123 -5.89 -2.41 -7.13
CA LEU A 123 -6.52 -1.40 -6.29
C LEU A 123 -7.44 -2.12 -5.31
N VAL A 124 -7.02 -2.13 -4.03
CA VAL A 124 -7.68 -2.86 -2.95
C VAL A 124 -8.23 -1.87 -1.94
N CYS A 125 -9.45 -2.06 -1.45
CA CYS A 125 -10.01 -1.24 -0.38
C CYS A 125 -10.69 -2.09 0.69
N TRP A 126 -10.69 -1.61 1.94
CA TRP A 126 -11.38 -2.24 3.07
C TRP A 126 -11.68 -1.23 4.18
N PRO A 127 -12.67 -1.49 5.06
CA PRO A 127 -12.87 -0.68 6.25
C PRO A 127 -11.65 -0.72 7.18
N TRP A 128 -11.13 0.43 7.60
CA TRP A 128 -10.00 0.46 8.52
C TRP A 128 -10.07 1.65 9.48
N GLY A 129 -10.14 1.34 10.78
CA GLY A 129 -10.18 2.34 11.85
C GLY A 129 -8.86 3.10 12.07
N THR A 130 -8.72 3.67 13.26
CA THR A 130 -7.55 4.46 13.66
C THR A 130 -6.30 3.58 13.76
N TYR A 131 -5.17 4.09 13.24
CA TYR A 131 -3.94 3.31 13.12
C TYR A 131 -3.25 3.03 14.47
N LEU A 132 -3.26 4.02 15.37
CA LEU A 132 -2.56 3.96 16.66
C LEU A 132 -3.49 3.65 17.85
N GLY A 133 -4.75 3.29 17.59
CA GLY A 133 -5.79 3.11 18.61
C GLY A 133 -6.84 4.21 18.57
N GLU A 134 -8.02 3.92 19.15
CA GLU A 134 -9.17 4.85 19.15
C GLU A 134 -8.87 6.11 19.97
N ASP A 135 -8.28 5.94 21.16
CA ASP A 135 -7.93 7.04 22.05
C ASP A 135 -6.71 7.86 21.61
N ALA A 136 -5.91 7.33 20.66
CA ALA A 136 -4.66 7.96 20.23
C ALA A 136 -4.84 9.33 19.59
N LEU A 137 -6.00 9.58 18.96
CA LEU A 137 -6.30 10.87 18.37
C LEU A 137 -6.59 11.96 19.42
N GLU A 138 -7.08 11.56 20.60
CA GLU A 138 -7.48 12.49 21.67
C GLU A 138 -6.39 12.62 22.75
N GLN A 139 -5.79 11.49 23.14
CA GLN A 139 -4.86 11.40 24.27
C GLN A 139 -3.39 11.40 23.84
N GLY A 140 -3.12 11.27 22.55
CA GLY A 140 -1.77 11.02 22.05
C GLY A 140 -1.31 9.60 22.34
N VAL A 141 -0.03 9.32 22.08
CA VAL A 141 0.59 8.02 22.34
C VAL A 141 2.02 8.20 22.83
N ASP A 142 2.48 7.25 23.64
CA ASP A 142 3.89 7.17 24.01
C ASP A 142 4.73 6.61 22.85
N VAL A 143 5.82 7.31 22.54
CA VAL A 143 6.77 6.94 21.48
C VAL A 143 8.19 6.82 22.01
N CYS A 144 9.02 6.02 21.35
CA CYS A 144 10.44 5.91 21.68
C CYS A 144 11.34 6.25 20.49
N VAL A 145 12.59 6.61 20.79
CA VAL A 145 13.63 6.69 19.75
C VAL A 145 14.17 5.28 19.51
N SER A 146 13.94 4.74 18.32
CA SER A 146 14.43 3.42 17.92
C SER A 146 15.97 3.36 17.86
N SER A 147 16.54 2.20 18.20
CA SER A 147 17.98 1.91 18.03
C SER A 147 18.35 1.57 16.58
N TRP A 148 17.37 1.18 15.76
CA TRP A 148 17.54 1.03 14.31
C TRP A 148 17.55 2.39 13.63
N HIS A 149 18.46 2.55 12.67
CA HIS A 149 18.51 3.75 11.84
C HIS A 149 17.66 3.60 10.58
N ARG A 150 17.16 4.74 10.10
CA ARG A 150 16.59 4.87 8.76
C ARG A 150 17.70 4.70 7.70
N PRO A 151 17.35 4.31 6.47
CA PRO A 151 18.31 4.13 5.39
C PRO A 151 19.11 5.42 5.13
N ALA A 152 20.41 5.26 4.88
CA ALA A 152 21.26 6.36 4.44
C ALA A 152 20.91 6.77 2.99
N PRO A 153 21.14 8.03 2.60
CA PRO A 153 21.02 8.44 1.20
C PRO A 153 21.83 7.53 0.26
N ASN A 154 21.30 7.30 -0.94
CA ASN A 154 21.93 6.47 -1.98
C ASN A 154 22.13 4.98 -1.62
N THR A 155 21.39 4.44 -0.64
CA THR A 155 21.32 2.99 -0.36
C THR A 155 20.13 2.34 -1.08
N TYR A 156 18.92 2.76 -0.73
CA TYR A 156 17.72 2.63 -1.56
C TYR A 156 17.00 3.98 -1.64
N PRO A 157 16.26 4.27 -2.74
CA PRO A 157 15.64 5.57 -2.96
C PRO A 157 14.45 5.78 -2.00
N ALA A 158 14.71 6.41 -0.86
CA ALA A 158 13.71 6.67 0.19
C ALA A 158 12.57 7.62 -0.22
N ASN A 159 12.71 8.29 -1.36
CA ASN A 159 11.65 9.10 -1.98
C ASN A 159 10.61 8.26 -2.75
N ALA A 160 10.88 6.98 -2.99
CA ALA A 160 9.92 6.03 -3.55
C ALA A 160 9.25 5.23 -2.43
N LYS A 161 7.95 4.98 -2.56
CA LYS A 161 7.18 4.18 -1.59
C LYS A 161 7.14 2.72 -2.00
N ALA A 162 8.23 2.00 -1.75
CA ALA A 162 8.38 0.59 -2.12
C ALA A 162 8.15 -0.35 -0.93
N ALA A 163 7.56 -1.53 -1.16
CA ALA A 163 7.27 -2.50 -0.11
C ALA A 163 8.55 -3.02 0.58
N GLY A 164 9.61 -3.28 -0.20
CA GLY A 164 10.89 -3.72 0.35
C GLY A 164 11.52 -2.77 1.38
N HIS A 165 11.12 -1.49 1.41
CA HIS A 165 11.60 -0.52 2.40
C HIS A 165 11.00 -0.72 3.78
N TYR A 166 9.88 -1.43 3.88
CA TYR A 166 9.10 -1.54 5.12
C TYR A 166 9.64 -2.58 6.10
N THR A 167 10.64 -3.37 5.71
CA THR A 167 11.36 -4.28 6.61
C THR A 167 12.11 -3.52 7.72
N ASN A 168 12.66 -2.34 7.41
CA ASN A 168 13.36 -1.50 8.40
C ASN A 168 12.39 -0.84 9.41
N PRO A 169 11.32 -0.12 9.00
CA PRO A 169 10.29 0.37 9.91
C PRO A 169 9.59 -0.72 10.73
N GLN A 170 9.47 -1.95 10.20
CA GLN A 170 8.95 -3.07 10.98
C GLN A 170 9.84 -3.39 12.18
N LEU A 171 11.17 -3.37 12.02
CA LEU A 171 12.10 -3.56 13.14
C LEU A 171 11.92 -2.47 14.20
N MET A 172 11.78 -1.21 13.77
CA MET A 172 11.52 -0.07 14.66
C MET A 172 10.20 -0.24 15.44
N LYS A 173 9.12 -0.62 14.74
CA LYS A 173 7.82 -0.88 15.36
C LYS A 173 7.87 -2.02 16.37
N MET A 174 8.53 -3.11 16.02
CA MET A 174 8.68 -4.27 16.91
C MET A 174 9.49 -3.92 18.16
N GLU A 175 10.54 -3.12 18.03
CA GLU A 175 11.32 -2.60 19.16
C GLU A 175 10.47 -1.72 20.08
N ALA A 176 9.69 -0.79 19.52
CA ALA A 176 8.80 0.07 20.30
C ALA A 176 7.82 -0.75 21.15
N ILE A 177 7.13 -1.70 20.52
CA ILE A 177 6.16 -2.57 21.19
C ILE A 177 6.83 -3.41 22.28
N ALA A 178 8.00 -3.99 22.01
CA ALA A 178 8.74 -4.80 22.99
C ALA A 178 9.17 -3.98 24.22
N ASN A 179 9.38 -2.67 24.06
CA ASN A 179 9.78 -1.75 25.11
C ASN A 179 8.60 -1.02 25.78
N GLY A 180 7.35 -1.38 25.44
CA GLY A 180 6.15 -0.81 26.05
C GLY A 180 5.69 0.53 25.45
N TYR A 181 6.19 0.90 24.27
CA TYR A 181 5.76 2.09 23.53
C TYR A 181 4.80 1.73 22.40
N THR A 182 4.03 2.72 21.96
CA THR A 182 3.07 2.55 20.85
C THR A 182 3.75 2.64 19.49
N GLU A 183 4.77 3.48 19.31
CA GLU A 183 5.44 3.70 18.02
C GLU A 183 6.90 4.16 18.17
N ALA A 184 7.70 4.02 17.11
CA ALA A 184 9.08 4.51 16.99
C ALA A 184 9.33 5.44 15.78
#